data_AF-A0A7R9EFV8-F1
#
_entry.id   AF-A0A7R9EFV8-F1
#
_cell.length_a   1.000
_cell.length_b   1.000
_cell.length_c   1.000
_cell.angle_alpha   90.00
_cell.angle_beta   90.00
_cell.angle_gamma   90.00
#
_symmetry.space_group_name_H-M   'P 1'
#
loop_
_entity.id
_entity.type
_entity.pdbx_description
1 polymer ?
#
loop_
_entity_poly.entity_id
_entity_poly.type
_entity_poly.pdbx_seq_one_letter_code
_entity_poly.pdbx_strand_id
1 'polypeptide(L)' 'MEAFRDGTSRILGKEDILDQFRRTRYYEKPFQTRRRINFEKCKAIYNEDMDRKIQYVLRKNRKEPFPGCN' A
#
# COMPACT_ATOMS: atom_id res chain seq x y z
N MET A 1 -3.30 -18.11 24.52
CA MET A 1 -3.63 -17.16 23.42
C MET A 1 -2.57 -16.06 23.35
N GLU A 2 -1.30 -16.39 23.10
CA GLU A 2 -0.22 -15.38 23.00
C GLU A 2 0.74 -15.55 21.81
N ALA A 3 0.59 -16.60 20.98
CA ALA A 3 1.54 -16.87 19.89
C ALA A 3 1.19 -16.25 18.52
N PHE A 4 0.16 -15.41 18.41
CA PHE A 4 -0.23 -14.81 17.11
C PHE A 4 0.46 -13.46 16.81
N ARG A 5 1.21 -12.93 17.78
CA ARG A 5 1.97 -11.67 17.66
C ARG A 5 3.47 -11.90 17.42
N ASP A 6 3.90 -13.15 17.28
CA ASP A 6 5.29 -13.49 17.00
C ASP A 6 5.60 -13.38 15.50
N GLY A 7 6.84 -13.00 15.20
CA GLY A 7 7.30 -12.48 13.90
C GLY A 7 6.88 -13.25 12.63
N THR A 8 6.45 -14.50 12.76
CA THR A 8 5.84 -15.33 11.71
C THR A 8 4.64 -14.66 11.03
N SER A 9 3.68 -14.09 11.77
CA SER A 9 2.48 -13.47 11.15
C SER A 9 2.84 -12.23 10.32
N ARG A 10 3.86 -11.48 10.74
CA ARG A 10 4.43 -10.34 10.00
C ARG A 10 5.21 -10.77 8.76
N ILE A 11 5.96 -11.87 8.83
CA ILE A 11 6.69 -12.43 7.67
C ILE A 11 5.69 -12.91 6.61
N LEU A 12 4.68 -13.68 7.03
CA LEU A 12 3.61 -14.17 6.14
C LEU A 12 2.83 -13.04 5.48
N GLY A 13 2.64 -11.91 6.17
CA GLY A 13 2.03 -10.70 5.60
C GLY A 13 2.94 -9.96 4.62
N LYS A 14 4.27 -9.97 4.82
CA LYS A 14 5.24 -9.36 3.89
C LYS A 14 5.44 -10.19 2.62
N GLU A 15 5.38 -11.50 2.73
CA GLU A 15 5.61 -12.43 1.61
C GLU A 15 4.35 -12.71 0.78
N ASP A 16 3.23 -12.03 1.09
CA ASP A 16 1.96 -12.13 0.36
C ASP A 16 1.35 -13.55 0.33
N ILE A 17 1.87 -14.47 1.17
CA ILE A 17 1.50 -15.88 1.21
C ILE A 17 0.01 -16.07 1.53
N LEU A 18 -0.51 -15.27 2.46
CA LEU A 18 -1.92 -15.33 2.85
C LEU A 18 -2.86 -14.88 1.71
N ASP A 19 -2.42 -13.92 0.91
CA ASP A 19 -3.20 -13.37 -0.19
C ASP A 19 -3.16 -14.30 -1.40
N GLN A 20 -2.00 -14.91 -1.69
CA GLN A 20 -1.89 -16.00 -2.67
C GLN A 20 -2.79 -17.17 -2.29
N PHE A 21 -2.76 -17.62 -1.04
CA PHE A 21 -3.62 -18.70 -0.55
C PHE A 21 -5.12 -18.39 -0.74
N ARG A 22 -5.55 -17.15 -0.47
CA ARG A 22 -6.94 -16.73 -0.71
C ARG A 22 -7.31 -16.75 -2.19
N ARG A 23 -6.38 -16.36 -3.07
CA ARG A 23 -6.57 -16.29 -4.52
C ARG A 23 -6.60 -17.68 -5.17
N THR A 24 -5.89 -18.67 -4.65
CA THR A 24 -5.86 -20.04 -5.19
C THR A 24 -7.03 -20.91 -4.75
N ARG A 25 -7.87 -20.44 -3.80
CA ARG A 25 -9.08 -21.18 -3.37
C ARG A 25 -10.11 -21.39 -4.48
N TYR A 26 -10.18 -20.47 -5.44
CA TYR A 26 -11.10 -20.54 -6.58
C TYR A 26 -10.35 -20.21 -7.86
N TYR A 27 -10.75 -20.84 -8.97
CA TYR A 27 -10.15 -20.57 -10.27
C TYR A 27 -10.45 -19.13 -10.74
N GLU A 28 -9.41 -18.31 -10.84
CA GLU A 28 -9.45 -16.99 -11.48
C GLU A 28 -9.21 -17.15 -12.98
N LYS A 29 -10.14 -16.69 -13.82
CA LYS A 29 -9.96 -16.77 -15.27
C LYS A 29 -8.79 -15.88 -15.70
N PRO A 30 -8.03 -16.23 -16.76
CA PRO A 30 -6.81 -15.49 -17.14
C PRO A 30 -7.04 -14.00 -17.38
N PHE A 31 -8.21 -13.59 -17.89
CA PHE A 31 -8.53 -12.18 -18.10
C PHE A 31 -8.79 -11.42 -16.80
N GLN A 32 -9.33 -12.08 -15.78
CA GLN A 32 -9.56 -11.49 -14.46
C GLN A 32 -8.22 -11.27 -13.76
N THR A 33 -7.33 -12.27 -13.81
CA THR A 33 -5.95 -12.19 -13.30
C THR A 33 -5.19 -11.03 -13.93
N ARG A 34 -5.23 -10.89 -15.28
CA ARG A 34 -4.58 -9.76 -15.97
C ARG A 34 -5.14 -8.41 -15.53
N ARG A 35 -6.47 -8.29 -15.42
CA ARG A 35 -7.12 -7.05 -14.98
C ARG A 35 -6.72 -6.67 -13.56
N ARG A 36 -6.70 -7.64 -12.65
CA ARG A 36 -6.28 -7.45 -11.26
C ARG A 36 -4.82 -7.02 -11.17
N ILE A 37 -3.91 -7.74 -11.82
CA ILE A 37 -2.47 -7.42 -11.80
C ILE A 37 -2.22 -6.01 -12.33
N ASN A 38 -2.89 -5.61 -13.42
CA ASN A 38 -2.75 -4.26 -13.96
C ASN A 38 -3.24 -3.20 -12.97
N PHE A 39 -4.38 -3.44 -12.31
CA PHE A 39 -4.90 -2.53 -11.28
C PHE A 39 -3.95 -2.43 -10.09
N GLU A 40 -3.46 -3.55 -9.57
CA GLU A 40 -2.52 -3.60 -8.43
C GLU A 40 -1.22 -2.86 -8.75
N LYS A 41 -0.66 -3.04 -9.95
CA LYS A 41 0.53 -2.31 -10.42
C LYS A 41 0.30 -0.80 -10.48
N CYS A 42 -0.78 -0.36 -11.14
CA CYS A 42 -1.07 1.07 -11.24
C CYS A 42 -1.33 1.70 -9.87
N LYS A 43 -2.02 0.99 -8.97
CA LYS A 43 -2.24 1.44 -7.60
C LYS A 43 -0.93 1.56 -6.81
N ALA A 44 -0.02 0.60 -6.96
CA ALA A 44 1.29 0.65 -6.30
C ALA A 44 2.10 1.88 -6.74
N ILE A 45 2.20 2.13 -8.05
CA ILE A 45 2.90 3.30 -8.61
C ILE A 45 2.27 4.59 -8.09
N TYR A 46 0.95 4.70 -8.12
CA TYR A 46 0.24 5.89 -7.64
C TYR A 46 0.50 6.14 -6.15
N ASN A 47 0.41 5.09 -5.32
CA ASN A 47 0.66 5.21 -3.88
C ASN A 47 2.10 5.66 -3.61
N GLU A 48 3.07 5.07 -4.31
CA GLU A 48 4.49 5.42 -4.18
C GLU A 48 4.74 6.90 -4.53
N ASP A 49 4.16 7.38 -5.64
CA ASP A 49 4.27 8.78 -6.05
C ASP A 49 3.52 9.74 -5.12
N MET A 50 2.35 9.34 -4.62
CA MET A 50 1.61 10.15 -3.64
C MET A 50 2.35 10.24 -2.32
N ASP A 51 2.96 9.16 -1.84
CA ASP A 51 3.79 9.18 -0.64
C ASP A 51 4.98 10.13 -0.81
N ARG A 52 5.68 10.09 -1.96
CA ARG A 52 6.74 11.05 -2.29
C ARG A 52 6.24 12.49 -2.28
N LYS A 53 5.08 12.74 -2.88
CA LYS A 53 4.45 14.07 -2.92
C LYS A 53 4.10 14.57 -1.53
N ILE A 54 3.51 13.72 -0.70
CA ILE A 54 3.15 14.04 0.69
C ILE A 54 4.42 14.43 1.46
N GLN A 55 5.48 13.62 1.41
CA GLN A 55 6.74 13.91 2.08
C GLN A 55 7.37 15.23 1.59
N TYR A 56 7.23 15.54 0.30
CA TYR A 56 7.70 16.80 -0.26
C TYR A 56 6.90 18.00 0.26
N VAL A 57 5.57 17.95 0.21
CA VAL A 57 4.68 19.05 0.62
C VAL A 57 4.72 19.28 2.13
N LEU A 58 4.85 18.22 2.93
CA LEU A 58 4.92 18.30 4.40
C LEU A 58 6.07 19.21 4.88
N ARG A 59 7.13 19.40 4.09
CA ARG A 59 8.22 20.36 4.40
C ARG A 59 7.74 21.80 4.53
N LYS A 60 6.61 22.13 3.93
CA LYS A 60 5.97 23.46 3.99
C LYS A 60 4.83 23.53 5.01
N ASN A 61 4.54 22.44 5.73
CA ASN A 61 3.55 22.41 6.79
C ASN A 61 4.09 23.06 8.08
N ARG A 62 4.41 24.34 7.98
CA ARG A 62 4.91 25.19 9.07
C ARG A 62 3.93 26.35 9.28
N LYS A 63 3.99 26.97 10.46
CA LYS A 63 3.22 28.19 10.75
C LYS A 63 3.48 29.24 9.67
N GLU A 64 2.43 29.96 9.29
CA GLU A 64 2.51 31.03 8.30
C GLU A 64 3.65 32.01 8.64
N PRO A 65 4.59 32.24 7.72
CA PRO A 65 5.73 33.11 7.98
C PRO A 65 5.41 34.61 7.94
N PHE A 66 4.28 35.02 7.35
CA PHE A 66 3.89 36.43 7.19
C PHE A 66 2.49 36.71 7.73
N PRO A 67 2.27 36.54 9.05
CA PRO A 67 0.96 36.79 9.64
C PRO A 67 0.58 38.27 9.47
N GLY A 68 -0.59 38.53 8.88
CA GLY A 68 -1.15 39.88 8.74
C GLY A 68 -0.78 40.63 7.46
N CYS A 69 -0.02 40.03 6.55
CA CYS A 69 0.18 40.57 5.20
C CYS A 69 -0.89 40.01 4.25
N ASN A 70 -2.06 40.67 4.21
CA ASN A 70 -3.02 40.60 3.11
C ASN A 70 -3.27 42.01 2.57
#